data_AF-A0A7U4QLK8-F1
#
_entry.id   AF-A0A7U4QLK8-F1
#
_cell.length_a   1.000
_cell.length_b   1.000
_cell.length_c   1.000
_cell.angle_alpha   90.00
_cell.angle_beta   90.00
_cell.angle_gamma   90.00
#
_symmetry.space_group_name_H-M   'P 1'
#
loop_
_entity.id
_entity.type
_entity.pdbx_description
1 polymer ?
#
loop_
_entity_poly.entity_id
_entity_poly.type
_entity_poly.pdbx_seq_one_letter_code
_entity_poly.pdbx_strand_id
1 'polypeptide(L)'
;MPKIFWYDTGLRNRLISDFKPLAKRVDKGNLLENAVFKDLLFIVENKANIKFWRTKHGSEIDFVLEQERLSAWEVKSGEVTTAPSGLCSFLRYYPQTKAYVVNAKIQKKEKIYILFPFM
;
A
#
# COMPACT_ATOMS: atom_id res chain seq x y z
N MET A 1 2.43 2.87 15.65
CA MET A 1 3.47 1.82 15.62
C MET A 1 4.23 1.98 14.32
N PRO A 2 5.57 1.99 14.31
CA PRO A 2 6.31 2.09 13.05
C PRO A 2 6.01 0.87 12.17
N LYS A 3 5.71 1.08 10.88
CA LYS A 3 5.64 0.00 9.89
C LYS A 3 7.05 -0.32 9.41
N ILE A 4 7.38 -1.60 9.29
CA ILE A 4 8.70 -2.08 8.84
C ILE A 4 8.54 -2.70 7.46
N PHE A 5 9.38 -2.27 6.52
CA PHE A 5 9.41 -2.78 5.16
C PHE A 5 10.80 -3.28 4.80
N TRP A 6 10.82 -4.37 4.03
CA TRP A 6 12.02 -5.02 3.50
C TRP A 6 12.37 -4.43 2.13
N TYR A 7 13.64 -4.08 1.95
CA TYR A 7 14.18 -3.78 0.63
C TYR A 7 14.21 -5.03 -0.28
N ASP A 8 14.49 -6.19 0.34
CA ASP A 8 14.49 -7.49 -0.33
C ASP A 8 13.55 -8.47 0.38
N THR A 9 12.41 -8.76 -0.26
CA THR A 9 11.44 -9.75 0.22
C THR A 9 11.90 -11.19 0.00
N GLY A 10 12.84 -11.44 -0.91
CA GLY A 10 13.49 -12.73 -1.11
C GLY A 10 14.34 -13.12 0.09
N LEU A 11 15.16 -12.18 0.60
CA LEU A 11 15.93 -12.39 1.84
C LEU A 11 15.00 -12.70 3.02
N ARG A 12 13.93 -11.91 3.19
CA ARG A 12 12.92 -12.18 4.21
C ARG A 12 12.34 -13.59 4.08
N ASN A 13 11.88 -13.97 2.89
CA ASN A 13 11.27 -15.27 2.64
C ASN A 13 12.25 -16.43 2.92
N ARG A 14 13.53 -16.23 2.60
CA ARG A 14 14.60 -17.18 2.93
C ARG A 14 14.78 -17.35 4.43
N LEU A 15 14.80 -16.25 5.20
CA LEU A 15 14.98 -16.29 6.67
C LEU A 15 13.84 -17.05 7.37
N ILE A 16 12.61 -16.94 6.89
CA ILE A 16 11.46 -17.64 7.47
C ILE A 16 11.15 -18.98 6.79
N SER A 17 11.97 -19.40 5.81
CA SER A 17 11.77 -20.60 4.99
C SER A 17 10.35 -20.74 4.40
N ASP A 18 9.71 -19.63 4.05
CA ASP A 18 8.37 -19.62 3.48
C ASP A 18 8.45 -19.12 2.04
N PHE A 19 8.30 -20.04 1.09
CA PHE A 19 8.20 -19.78 -0.36
C PHE A 19 6.88 -20.31 -0.92
N LYS A 20 5.87 -20.52 -0.07
CA LYS A 20 4.55 -20.96 -0.54
C LYS A 20 3.99 -19.93 -1.53
N PRO A 21 3.18 -20.37 -2.52
CA PRO A 21 2.44 -19.47 -3.38
C PRO A 21 1.65 -18.45 -2.55
N LEU A 22 1.59 -17.18 -3.00
CA LEU A 22 1.00 -16.06 -2.26
C LEU A 22 -0.42 -16.35 -1.72
N ALA A 23 -1.22 -17.11 -2.48
CA ALA A 23 -2.57 -17.50 -2.07
C ALA A 23 -2.63 -18.36 -0.78
N LYS A 24 -1.56 -19.12 -0.49
CA LYS A 24 -1.44 -20.02 0.68
C LYS A 24 -0.72 -19.36 1.86
N ARG A 25 -0.40 -18.08 1.75
CA ARG A 25 0.37 -17.34 2.76
C ARG A 25 -0.54 -16.55 3.69
N VAL A 26 -0.24 -16.61 4.98
CA VAL A 26 -0.96 -15.84 6.02
C VAL A 26 -0.59 -14.36 5.99
N ASP A 27 0.62 -14.03 5.53
CA ASP A 27 1.20 -12.69 5.45
C ASP A 27 1.08 -12.05 4.06
N LYS A 28 0.16 -12.54 3.22
CA LYS A 28 -0.04 -12.05 1.84
C LYS A 28 -0.33 -10.55 1.76
N GLY A 29 -1.04 -9.99 2.74
CA GLY A 29 -1.32 -8.55 2.84
C GLY A 29 -0.04 -7.76 3.04
N ASN A 30 0.76 -8.15 4.03
CA ASN A 30 2.04 -7.51 4.35
C ASN A 30 3.02 -7.60 3.17
N LEU A 31 3.05 -8.72 2.46
CA LEU A 31 3.88 -8.85 1.26
C LEU A 31 3.43 -7.92 0.13
N LEU A 32 2.13 -7.75 -0.05
CA LEU A 32 1.57 -6.83 -1.05
C LEU A 32 1.85 -5.37 -0.67
N GLU A 33 1.67 -4.99 0.60
CA GLU A 33 2.06 -3.66 1.09
C GLU A 33 3.56 -3.40 0.89
N ASN A 34 4.40 -4.39 1.17
CA ASN A 34 5.85 -4.27 0.97
C ASN A 34 6.24 -4.11 -0.49
N ALA A 35 5.54 -4.80 -1.37
CA ALA A 35 5.66 -4.65 -2.80
C ALA A 35 5.36 -3.22 -3.25
N VAL A 36 4.20 -2.69 -2.85
CA VAL A 36 3.80 -1.31 -3.16
C VAL A 36 4.81 -0.32 -2.60
N PHE A 37 5.30 -0.53 -1.38
CA PHE A 37 6.34 0.32 -0.80
C PHE A 37 7.61 0.37 -1.67
N LYS A 38 8.06 -0.77 -2.21
CA LYS A 38 9.20 -0.81 -3.12
C LYS A 38 8.93 -0.03 -4.39
N ASP A 39 7.76 -0.17 -4.99
CA ASP A 39 7.38 0.58 -6.19
C ASP A 39 7.35 2.09 -5.92
N LEU A 40 6.81 2.49 -4.77
CA LEU A 40 6.79 3.88 -4.33
C LEU A 40 8.21 4.46 -4.15
N LEU A 41 9.16 3.66 -3.64
CA LEU A 41 10.56 4.07 -3.53
C LEU A 41 11.20 4.42 -4.87
N PHE A 42 10.76 3.79 -5.98
CA PHE A 42 11.26 4.12 -7.33
C PHE A 42 10.62 5.38 -7.90
N ILE A 43 9.42 5.76 -7.42
CA ILE A 43 8.65 6.89 -7.94
C ILE A 43 9.01 8.18 -7.22
N VAL A 44 9.30 8.12 -5.92
CA VAL A 44 9.60 9.31 -5.13
C VAL A 44 11.07 9.72 -5.25
N GLU A 45 11.32 11.02 -5.33
CA GLU A 45 12.68 11.58 -5.31
C GLU A 45 13.37 11.36 -3.95
N ASN A 46 12.59 11.39 -2.87
CA ASN A 46 13.08 11.19 -1.51
C ASN A 46 12.14 10.24 -0.76
N LYS A 47 12.71 9.22 -0.13
CA LYS A 47 11.99 8.27 0.74
C LYS A 47 11.19 8.96 1.85
N ALA A 48 11.64 10.12 2.33
CA ALA A 48 10.93 10.91 3.34
C ALA A 48 9.52 11.37 2.88
N ASN A 49 9.27 11.37 1.58
CA ASN A 49 7.98 11.70 0.99
C ASN A 49 6.95 10.58 1.17
N ILE A 50 7.38 9.36 1.54
CA ILE A 50 6.50 8.24 1.84
C ILE A 50 6.19 8.27 3.34
N LYS A 51 4.95 8.67 3.67
CA LYS A 51 4.45 8.78 5.05
C LYS A 51 3.37 7.74 5.31
N PHE A 52 3.04 7.60 6.59
CA PHE A 52 1.96 6.74 7.10
C PHE A 52 0.98 7.62 7.86
N TRP A 53 -0.32 7.35 7.75
CA TRP A 53 -1.32 8.12 8.45
C TRP A 53 -2.22 7.26 9.31
N ARG A 54 -2.51 7.75 10.51
CA ARG A 54 -3.39 7.10 11.47
C ARG A 54 -4.06 8.12 12.38
N THR A 55 -5.35 7.93 12.67
CA THR A 55 -6.10 8.74 13.64
C THR A 55 -6.04 8.14 15.05
N LYS A 56 -6.36 8.96 16.06
CA LYS A 56 -6.58 8.49 17.44
C LYS A 56 -7.72 7.46 17.53
N HIS A 57 -8.67 7.51 16.60
CA HIS A 57 -9.82 6.61 16.53
C HIS A 57 -9.54 5.33 15.71
N GLY A 58 -8.28 5.10 15.29
CA GLY A 58 -7.87 3.85 14.65
C GLY A 58 -8.12 3.76 13.14
N SER A 59 -8.50 4.84 12.47
CA SER A 59 -8.47 4.87 10.99
C SER A 59 -7.03 4.94 10.52
N GLU A 60 -6.65 4.10 9.56
CA GLU A 60 -5.30 4.03 9.00
C GLU A 60 -5.34 4.19 7.48
N ILE A 61 -4.24 4.70 6.94
CA ILE A 61 -3.91 4.69 5.51
C ILE A 61 -2.51 4.10 5.37
N ASP A 62 -2.37 3.16 4.43
CA ASP A 62 -1.11 2.43 4.25
C ASP A 62 0.04 3.32 3.80
N PHE A 63 -0.18 4.21 2.83
CA PHE A 63 0.83 5.18 2.41
C PHE A 63 0.21 6.53 2.06
N VAL A 64 0.92 7.59 2.42
CA VAL A 64 0.62 8.97 2.02
C VAL A 64 1.87 9.53 1.36
N LEU A 65 1.76 9.92 0.09
CA LEU A 65 2.87 10.52 -0.65
C LEU A 65 2.76 12.05 -0.58
N GLU A 66 3.80 12.69 -0.07
CA GLU A 66 3.95 14.14 -0.03
C GLU A 66 4.99 14.58 -1.07
N GLN A 67 4.55 14.78 -2.31
CA GLN A 67 5.33 15.40 -3.37
C GLN A 67 4.77 16.80 -3.65
N GLU A 68 4.58 17.19 -4.91
CA GLU A 68 3.88 18.44 -5.27
C GLU A 68 2.43 18.49 -4.74
N ARG A 69 1.76 17.33 -4.71
CA ARG A 69 0.40 17.17 -4.17
C ARG A 69 0.31 15.92 -3.31
N LEU A 70 -0.44 16.01 -2.23
CA LEU A 70 -0.68 14.89 -1.33
C LEU A 70 -1.55 13.83 -2.03
N SER A 71 -1.13 12.56 -1.94
CA SER A 71 -1.94 11.42 -2.37
C SER A 71 -1.97 10.32 -1.33
N ALA A 72 -3.13 9.69 -1.16
CA ALA A 72 -3.35 8.58 -0.25
C ALA A 72 -3.47 7.26 -1.03
N TRP A 73 -2.80 6.23 -0.53
CA TRP A 73 -2.72 4.92 -1.15
C TRP A 73 -3.07 3.86 -0.11
N GLU A 74 -4.14 3.12 -0.36
CA GLU A 74 -4.60 2.00 0.46
C GLU A 74 -4.35 0.69 -0.29
N VAL A 75 -3.74 -0.28 0.37
CA VAL A 75 -3.41 -1.57 -0.24
C VAL A 75 -4.37 -2.64 0.28
N LYS A 76 -5.01 -3.37 -0.64
CA LYS A 76 -5.93 -4.47 -0.31
C LYS A 76 -5.54 -5.73 -1.07
N SER A 77 -5.37 -6.84 -0.35
CA SER A 77 -5.10 -8.15 -0.97
C SER A 77 -6.36 -8.92 -1.35
N GLY A 78 -7.54 -8.46 -0.89
CA GLY A 78 -8.85 -9.03 -1.19
C GLY A 78 -9.64 -8.18 -2.19
N GLU A 79 -10.84 -8.63 -2.54
CA GLU A 79 -11.73 -7.84 -3.41
C GLU A 79 -12.16 -6.53 -2.75
N VAL A 80 -12.25 -5.48 -3.56
CA VAL A 80 -12.66 -4.15 -3.13
C VAL A 80 -13.90 -3.78 -3.93
N THR A 81 -15.06 -3.79 -3.27
CA THR A 81 -16.34 -3.42 -3.87
C THR A 81 -16.74 -1.98 -3.55
N THR A 82 -16.22 -1.44 -2.44
CA THR A 82 -16.49 -0.09 -1.95
C THR A 82 -15.21 0.60 -1.51
N ALA A 83 -15.26 1.95 -1.43
CA ALA A 83 -14.13 2.72 -0.94
C ALA A 83 -13.82 2.36 0.54
N PRO A 84 -12.56 2.02 0.86
CA PRO A 84 -12.13 1.73 2.23
C PRO A 84 -12.46 2.88 3.19
N SER A 85 -12.94 2.55 4.38
CA SER A 85 -13.34 3.55 5.40
C SER A 85 -12.16 4.44 5.83
N GLY A 86 -10.94 3.90 5.86
CA GLY A 86 -9.71 4.66 6.10
C GLY A 86 -9.54 5.80 5.10
N LEU A 87 -9.70 5.52 3.80
CA LEU A 87 -9.66 6.53 2.73
C LEU A 87 -10.76 7.55 2.85
N CYS A 88 -11.99 7.11 3.11
CA CYS A 88 -13.11 8.04 3.35
C CYS A 88 -12.82 8.97 4.54
N SER A 89 -12.23 8.45 5.62
CA SER A 89 -11.81 9.23 6.78
C SER A 89 -10.71 10.22 6.39
N PHE A 90 -9.66 9.77 5.70
CA PHE A 90 -8.55 10.62 5.25
C PHE A 90 -9.02 11.77 4.37
N LEU A 91 -9.89 11.50 3.40
CA LEU A 91 -10.45 12.52 2.49
C LEU A 91 -11.32 13.56 3.21
N ARG A 92 -11.89 13.25 4.38
CA ARG A 92 -12.57 14.27 5.20
C ARG A 92 -11.59 15.27 5.81
N TYR A 93 -10.39 14.82 6.20
CA TYR A 93 -9.33 15.71 6.71
C TYR A 93 -8.60 16.43 5.57
N TYR A 94 -8.44 15.77 4.42
CA TYR A 94 -7.68 16.26 3.27
C TYR A 94 -8.49 16.16 1.96
N PRO A 95 -9.52 17.00 1.76
CA PRO A 95 -10.51 16.84 0.69
C PRO A 95 -9.97 17.07 -0.73
N GLN A 96 -8.86 17.78 -0.89
CA GLN A 96 -8.27 18.05 -2.21
C GLN A 96 -7.29 16.98 -2.67
N THR A 97 -7.16 15.88 -1.92
CA THR A 97 -6.14 14.86 -2.17
C THR A 97 -6.65 13.78 -3.10
N LYS A 98 -5.74 13.23 -3.91
CA LYS A 98 -6.05 12.07 -4.73
C LYS A 98 -5.95 10.82 -3.86
N ALA A 99 -6.90 9.91 -4.02
CA ALA A 99 -6.95 8.64 -3.31
C ALA A 99 -6.85 7.48 -4.30
N TYR A 100 -6.05 6.47 -3.95
CA TYR A 100 -5.81 5.28 -4.73
C TYR A 100 -6.05 4.05 -3.87
N VAL A 101 -6.72 3.04 -4.44
CA VAL A 101 -6.81 1.71 -3.86
C VAL A 101 -6.02 0.76 -4.75
N VAL A 102 -4.99 0.13 -4.19
CA VAL A 102 -4.14 -0.83 -4.87
C VAL A 102 -4.59 -2.24 -4.51
N ASN A 103 -4.80 -3.08 -5.51
CA ASN A 103 -5.21 -4.47 -5.31
C ASN A 103 -4.34 -5.43 -6.14
N ALA A 104 -4.09 -6.62 -5.60
CA ALA A 104 -3.47 -7.72 -6.32
C ALA A 104 -4.39 -8.35 -7.40
N LYS A 105 -5.71 -8.15 -7.30
CA LYS A 105 -6.69 -8.62 -8.31
C LYS A 105 -7.23 -7.47 -9.15
N ILE A 106 -7.29 -7.69 -10.46
CA ILE A 106 -7.76 -6.72 -11.46
C ILE A 106 -9.28 -6.58 -11.40
N GLN A 107 -9.78 -5.40 -11.04
CA GLN A 107 -11.08 -4.90 -11.51
C GLN A 107 -10.89 -3.46 -11.95
N LYS A 108 -10.87 -3.23 -13.27
CA LYS A 108 -10.71 -1.90 -13.85
C LYS A 108 -12.04 -1.15 -13.75
N LYS A 109 -12.13 -0.16 -12.86
CA LYS A 109 -13.11 0.94 -12.89
C LYS A 109 -12.34 2.25 -12.64
N GLU A 110 -12.06 3.00 -13.72
CA GLU A 110 -11.28 4.26 -13.73
C GLU A 110 -9.89 4.23 -13.03
N LYS A 111 -9.22 5.41 -12.91
CA LYS A 111 -7.80 5.78 -12.65
C LYS A 111 -7.02 4.92 -11.61
N ILE A 112 -6.99 3.62 -11.82
CA ILE A 112 -6.29 2.64 -10.99
C ILE A 112 -5.20 2.02 -11.87
N TYR A 113 -3.96 2.32 -11.55
CA TYR A 113 -2.78 1.76 -12.22
C TYR A 113 -2.23 0.61 -11.38
N ILE A 114 -1.97 -0.50 -12.06
CA ILE A 114 -1.48 -1.75 -11.45
C ILE A 114 0.04 -1.78 -11.64
N LEU A 115 0.77 -1.89 -10.54
CA LEU A 115 2.20 -2.19 -10.56
C LEU A 115 2.40 -3.64 -10.12
N PHE A 116 3.21 -4.35 -10.89
CA PHE A 116 3.61 -5.71 -10.59
C PHE A 116 4.97 -5.66 -9.87
N PRO A 117 5.03 -5.94 -8.58
CA PRO A 117 6.28 -5.92 -7.80
C PRO A 117 7.18 -7.15 -8.05
N PHE A 118 6.84 -7.99 -9.04
CA PHE A 118 7.51 -9.25 -9.36
C PHE A 118 8.06 -9.30 -10.79
N MET A 119 8.19 -8.15 -11.47
CA MET A 119 8.88 -8.05 -12.75
C MET A 119 10.20 -7.32 -12.59
#